data_AF-A0A502FGH5-F1
#
_entry.id   AF-A0A502FGH5-F1
#
_cell.length_a   1.000
_cell.length_b   1.000
_cell.length_c   1.000
_cell.angle_alpha   90.00
_cell.angle_beta   90.00
_cell.angle_gamma   90.00
#
_symmetry.space_group_name_H-M   'P 1'
#
loop_
_entity.id
_entity.type
_entity.pdbx_description
1 polymer ?
#
loop_
_entity_poly.entity_id
_entity_poly.type
_entity_poly.pdbx_seq_one_letter_code
_entity_poly.pdbx_strand_id
1 'polypeptide(L)'
;MPAALTYPGVYIEEIPSGVRTITGVATSITAFIGRAACGPTDADAESPVIIGSYGDFERNFGKLDPAYPMGYAVRDFYLNGGSQAAVVRLYKASGNPAAAAKAAIKIANLPLEAASAGSWGNQLRARIDTNVSADIAARYGLATTDLFNLIVRDMGSGRQESFSNLTVKESPRRVDRVLKAGSSLARAAASLVLPATVIPAAHLDPDSGKTVWDQDKSSTGVAAADQAADSAALDDAAYLGDPDAKTGIYALKKTDLFNLLCIPPDVREGNTSVLVYQSAMAFCVDRRALLLVDAPAEWSSAGAITQSNNAALTGLGLNGDAARNAALYFPRVIESDPTRQGQLDTFVPCGIVAGVMARTDTQRGVWKAPAGQDAALNGVQGLATTLTDAENGMLNPLGVNCLRSFPLVGPVVWGSRTLRGADLLADEYKYVPVRRLALYIEESLFRGTQWVVFEPNDEPLWSQIRLNVGAFMQNLFRQGAFQGKTPNDAYFVKCDKETTTQNDINLGIVNIVVGFAPLKPAEFVVIQLQQMAGQIQT
;
A
#
# COMPACT_ATOMS: atom_id res chain seq x y z
N MET A 1 -41.94 -6.96 -23.40
CA MET A 1 -43.18 -7.77 -23.52
C MET A 1 -42.81 -8.99 -24.34
N PRO A 2 -43.15 -10.21 -23.89
CA PRO A 2 -42.98 -11.39 -24.73
C PRO A 2 -43.75 -11.16 -26.04
N ALA A 3 -43.13 -11.51 -27.17
CA ALA A 3 -43.77 -11.35 -28.48
C ALA A 3 -45.09 -12.15 -28.49
N ALA A 4 -46.17 -11.51 -28.94
CA ALA A 4 -47.44 -12.21 -29.12
C ALA A 4 -47.26 -13.28 -30.20
N LEU A 5 -47.31 -14.55 -29.80
CA LEU A 5 -47.09 -15.69 -30.69
C LEU A 5 -48.34 -15.90 -31.56
N THR A 6 -48.25 -15.56 -32.84
CA THR A 6 -49.41 -15.56 -33.77
C THR A 6 -49.49 -16.77 -34.70
N TYR A 7 -48.48 -17.65 -34.73
CA TYR A 7 -48.48 -18.85 -35.58
C TYR A 7 -47.64 -20.01 -35.01
N PRO A 8 -47.85 -21.27 -35.43
CA PRO A 8 -47.02 -22.40 -35.03
C PRO A 8 -45.59 -22.27 -35.61
N GLY A 9 -44.56 -22.30 -34.76
CA GLY A 9 -43.16 -22.18 -35.16
C GLY A 9 -42.20 -22.30 -33.97
N VAL A 10 -40.89 -22.36 -34.24
CA VAL A 10 -39.84 -22.25 -33.22
C VAL A 10 -39.44 -20.78 -33.11
N TYR A 11 -39.57 -20.21 -31.92
CA TYR A 11 -39.22 -18.82 -31.64
C TYR A 11 -37.93 -18.78 -30.83
N ILE A 12 -37.00 -17.91 -31.22
CA ILE A 12 -35.76 -17.65 -30.50
C ILE A 12 -35.93 -16.28 -29.86
N GLU A 13 -35.99 -16.23 -28.53
CA GLU A 13 -35.90 -15.00 -27.75
C GLU A 13 -34.56 -14.99 -27.06
N GLU A 14 -33.70 -14.03 -27.41
CA GLU A 14 -32.46 -13.79 -26.69
C GLU A 14 -32.78 -13.08 -25.38
N ILE A 15 -33.01 -13.87 -24.32
CA ILE A 15 -33.11 -13.34 -22.96
C ILE A 15 -31.69 -12.98 -22.52
N PRO A 16 -31.38 -11.69 -22.30
CA PRO A 16 -30.08 -11.31 -21.78
C PRO A 16 -29.90 -12.00 -20.43
N SER A 17 -28.78 -12.69 -20.24
CA SER A 17 -28.43 -13.21 -18.92
C SER A 17 -28.29 -12.02 -17.96
N GLY A 18 -29.28 -11.79 -17.09
CA GLY A 18 -29.27 -10.74 -16.08
C GLY A 18 -28.28 -11.01 -14.93
N VAL A 19 -27.50 -12.08 -15.01
CA VAL A 19 -26.52 -12.47 -13.99
C VAL A 19 -25.20 -11.75 -14.27
N ARG A 20 -24.90 -10.75 -13.44
CA ARG A 20 -23.61 -10.05 -13.41
C ARG A 20 -22.85 -10.55 -12.18
N THR A 21 -21.90 -11.46 -12.40
CA THR A 21 -21.12 -12.06 -11.32
C THR A 21 -20.29 -11.00 -10.60
N ILE A 22 -20.47 -10.89 -9.30
CA ILE A 22 -19.61 -10.05 -8.44
C ILE A 22 -18.31 -10.84 -8.18
N THR A 23 -17.18 -10.23 -8.52
CA THR A 23 -15.85 -10.74 -8.17
C THR A 23 -15.37 -10.10 -6.88
N GLY A 24 -14.71 -10.90 -6.05
CA GLY A 24 -14.07 -10.40 -4.84
C GLY A 24 -12.90 -9.47 -5.16
N VAL A 25 -12.78 -8.40 -4.38
CA VAL A 25 -11.62 -7.50 -4.48
C VAL A 25 -10.34 -8.10 -3.90
N ALA A 26 -9.20 -7.47 -4.12
CA ALA A 26 -7.98 -7.84 -3.40
C ALA A 26 -8.15 -7.61 -1.89
N THR A 27 -7.49 -8.44 -1.06
CA THR A 27 -7.66 -8.43 0.42
C THR A 27 -6.46 -7.90 1.19
N SER A 28 -5.31 -7.76 0.52
CA SER A 28 -4.01 -7.52 1.16
C SER A 28 -3.09 -6.54 0.40
N ILE A 29 -3.64 -5.69 -0.49
CA ILE A 29 -2.86 -4.59 -1.07
C ILE A 29 -2.46 -3.66 0.09
N THR A 30 -1.16 -3.57 0.37
CA THR A 30 -0.66 -2.87 1.56
C THR A 30 -0.06 -1.52 1.19
N ALA A 31 -0.59 -0.45 1.78
CA ALA A 31 -0.08 0.89 1.60
C ALA A 31 1.04 1.18 2.62
N PHE A 32 2.16 1.74 2.16
CA PHE A 32 3.26 2.22 2.99
C PHE A 32 3.45 3.72 2.79
N ILE A 33 3.59 4.45 3.89
CA ILE A 33 3.82 5.90 3.87
C ILE A 33 5.08 6.21 4.67
N GLY A 34 6.00 6.95 4.08
CA GLY A 34 7.23 7.35 4.75
C GLY A 34 8.25 7.95 3.80
N ARG A 35 9.48 8.10 4.30
CA ARG A 35 10.58 8.70 3.54
C ARG A 35 11.38 7.64 2.77
N ALA A 36 11.92 8.03 1.63
CA ALA A 36 12.83 7.22 0.81
C ALA A 36 13.88 8.10 0.13
N ALA A 37 14.95 7.48 -0.37
CA ALA A 37 16.10 8.17 -0.97
C ALA A 37 15.79 8.83 -2.32
N CYS A 38 15.00 8.15 -3.16
CA CYS A 38 14.59 8.65 -4.47
C CYS A 38 13.16 8.23 -4.81
N GLY A 39 12.69 8.57 -6.02
CA GLY A 39 11.37 8.19 -6.53
C GLY A 39 10.30 9.28 -6.43
N PRO A 40 9.15 9.11 -7.09
CA PRO A 40 8.05 10.07 -7.05
C PRO A 40 7.62 10.39 -5.62
N THR A 41 7.40 11.66 -5.33
CA THR A 41 6.89 12.19 -4.07
C THR A 41 5.36 12.20 -4.06
N ASP A 42 4.75 12.35 -2.90
CA ASP A 42 3.29 12.42 -2.71
C ASP A 42 2.59 13.48 -3.57
N ALA A 43 3.27 14.60 -3.85
CA ALA A 43 2.78 15.65 -4.74
C ALA A 43 2.81 15.27 -6.23
N ASP A 44 3.66 14.32 -6.63
CA ASP A 44 3.80 13.92 -8.02
C ASP A 44 2.58 13.13 -8.52
N ALA A 45 2.35 13.16 -9.84
CA ALA A 45 1.22 12.49 -10.47
C ALA A 45 1.40 10.96 -10.52
N GLU A 46 2.65 10.51 -10.51
CA GLU A 46 3.06 9.10 -10.51
C GLU A 46 2.94 8.45 -9.12
N SER A 47 2.73 9.23 -8.06
CA SER A 47 2.51 8.72 -6.70
C SER A 47 1.02 8.47 -6.45
N PRO A 48 0.65 7.42 -5.71
CA PRO A 48 1.51 6.37 -5.15
C PRO A 48 1.97 5.38 -6.22
N VAL A 49 3.17 4.83 -6.01
CA VAL A 49 3.75 3.82 -6.90
C VAL A 49 3.32 2.44 -6.43
N ILE A 50 2.65 1.70 -7.32
CA ILE A 50 2.29 0.30 -7.08
C ILE A 50 3.48 -0.60 -7.43
N ILE A 51 3.86 -1.46 -6.50
CA ILE A 51 4.98 -2.40 -6.64
C ILE A 51 4.52 -3.84 -6.39
N GLY A 52 5.14 -4.79 -7.08
CA GLY A 52 4.86 -6.22 -6.97
C GLY A 52 5.97 -7.02 -6.29
N SER A 53 7.12 -6.40 -6.01
CA SER A 53 8.26 -7.02 -5.38
C SER A 53 9.12 -6.01 -4.63
N TYR A 54 9.97 -6.49 -3.72
CA TYR A 54 10.98 -5.65 -3.08
C TYR A 54 12.02 -5.12 -4.09
N GLY A 55 12.33 -5.88 -5.14
CA GLY A 55 13.21 -5.40 -6.21
C GLY A 55 12.64 -4.18 -6.96
N ASP A 56 11.31 -4.10 -7.10
CA ASP A 56 10.65 -2.90 -7.64
C ASP A 56 10.77 -1.72 -6.69
N PHE A 57 10.72 -1.96 -5.37
CA PHE A 57 10.99 -0.91 -4.39
C PHE A 57 12.40 -0.34 -4.56
N GLU A 58 13.42 -1.21 -4.60
CA GLU A 58 14.81 -0.76 -4.75
C GLU A 58 15.05 0.02 -6.06
N ARG A 59 14.38 -0.40 -7.14
CA ARG A 59 14.48 0.25 -8.44
C ARG A 59 13.83 1.64 -8.47
N ASN A 60 12.74 1.85 -7.74
CA ASN A 60 11.97 3.10 -7.77
C ASN A 60 12.34 4.07 -6.65
N PHE A 61 12.68 3.56 -5.46
CA PHE A 61 12.85 4.33 -4.23
C PHE A 61 14.27 4.31 -3.64
N GLY A 62 15.15 3.47 -4.21
CA GLY A 62 16.53 3.31 -3.79
C GLY A 62 16.73 2.12 -2.87
N LYS A 63 18.01 1.80 -2.60
CA LYS A 63 18.39 0.68 -1.74
C LYS A 63 18.00 0.93 -0.28
N LEU A 64 18.07 -0.12 0.51
CA LEU A 64 17.89 -0.05 1.96
C LEU A 64 18.86 0.98 2.58
N ASP A 65 18.33 1.88 3.38
CA ASP A 65 19.09 2.94 4.05
C ASP A 65 18.57 3.10 5.50
N PRO A 66 19.45 3.05 6.51
CA PRO A 66 19.06 3.27 7.90
C PRO A 66 18.32 4.57 8.20
N ALA A 67 18.52 5.60 7.38
CA ALA A 67 17.80 6.87 7.50
C ALA A 67 16.32 6.77 7.09
N TYR A 68 15.92 5.70 6.39
CA TYR A 68 14.59 5.53 5.80
C TYR A 68 13.95 4.19 6.24
N PRO A 69 13.34 4.13 7.45
CA PRO A 69 12.75 2.90 7.99
C PRO A 69 11.66 2.27 7.11
N MET A 70 11.00 3.05 6.24
CA MET A 70 9.99 2.53 5.31
C MET A 70 10.54 1.41 4.42
N GLY A 71 11.79 1.50 3.97
CA GLY A 71 12.39 0.46 3.12
C GLY A 71 12.48 -0.90 3.82
N TYR A 72 12.74 -0.90 5.13
CA TYR A 72 12.75 -2.11 5.95
C TYR A 72 11.35 -2.70 6.06
N ALA A 73 10.34 -1.90 6.41
CA ALA A 73 8.96 -2.37 6.51
C ALA A 73 8.44 -2.97 5.18
N VAL A 74 8.79 -2.38 4.03
CA VAL A 74 8.43 -2.91 2.71
C VAL A 74 9.16 -4.23 2.42
N ARG A 75 10.45 -4.33 2.75
CA ARG A 75 11.22 -5.58 2.63
C ARG A 75 10.55 -6.70 3.44
N ASP A 76 10.22 -6.41 4.69
CA ASP A 76 9.71 -7.41 5.63
C ASP A 76 8.31 -7.88 5.25
N PHE A 77 7.51 -7.00 4.64
CA PHE A 77 6.23 -7.35 4.02
C PHE A 77 6.38 -8.43 2.95
N TYR A 78 7.30 -8.24 1.99
CA TYR A 78 7.53 -9.23 0.93
C TYR A 78 8.14 -10.52 1.48
N LEU A 79 9.05 -10.45 2.45
CA LEU A 79 9.62 -11.64 3.12
C LEU A 79 8.57 -12.48 3.86
N ASN A 80 7.48 -11.85 4.31
CA ASN A 80 6.43 -12.51 5.07
C ASN A 80 5.23 -12.99 4.22
N GLY A 81 5.25 -12.77 2.91
CA GLY A 81 4.24 -13.25 1.97
C GLY A 81 3.34 -12.16 1.38
N GLY A 82 3.76 -10.90 1.49
CA GLY A 82 3.16 -9.79 0.76
C GLY A 82 3.30 -9.94 -0.76
N SER A 83 2.29 -9.49 -1.50
CA SER A 83 2.24 -9.61 -2.97
C SER A 83 2.25 -8.25 -3.68
N GLN A 84 1.44 -7.30 -3.20
CA GLN A 84 1.29 -5.99 -3.84
C GLN A 84 1.31 -4.90 -2.77
N ALA A 85 2.09 -3.85 -3.02
CA ALA A 85 2.17 -2.69 -2.15
C ALA A 85 1.99 -1.38 -2.91
N ALA A 86 1.38 -0.40 -2.24
CA ALA A 86 1.26 0.98 -2.71
C ALA A 86 2.17 1.86 -1.87
N VAL A 87 3.19 2.47 -2.47
CA VAL A 87 4.19 3.24 -1.74
C VAL A 87 3.96 4.73 -1.97
N VAL A 88 3.75 5.46 -0.88
CA VAL A 88 3.73 6.93 -0.85
C VAL A 88 5.02 7.39 -0.21
N ARG A 89 5.89 7.99 -1.03
CA ARG A 89 7.08 8.67 -0.53
C ARG A 89 6.73 10.10 -0.15
N LEU A 90 6.98 10.45 1.11
CA LEU A 90 6.89 11.82 1.58
C LEU A 90 8.24 12.53 1.41
N TYR A 91 8.18 13.80 1.02
CA TYR A 91 9.35 14.66 0.91
C TYR A 91 9.09 16.00 1.58
N LYS A 92 9.97 16.38 2.51
CA LYS A 92 9.98 17.68 3.15
C LYS A 92 11.26 18.41 2.78
N ALA A 93 11.12 19.58 2.16
CA ALA A 93 12.25 20.44 1.86
C ALA A 93 13.00 20.83 3.15
N SER A 94 14.32 20.92 3.08
CA SER A 94 15.19 21.11 4.25
C SER A 94 15.08 22.48 4.93
N GLY A 95 14.21 23.37 4.44
CA GLY A 95 14.07 24.75 4.91
C GLY A 95 15.22 25.67 4.51
N ASN A 96 16.32 25.14 3.97
CA ASN A 96 17.42 25.90 3.41
C ASN A 96 17.07 26.33 1.96
N PRO A 97 16.92 27.64 1.67
CA PRO A 97 16.58 28.11 0.32
C PRO A 97 17.63 27.77 -0.74
N ALA A 98 18.88 27.52 -0.33
CA ALA A 98 19.97 27.13 -1.22
C ALA A 98 19.98 25.63 -1.54
N ALA A 99 19.19 24.80 -0.84
CA ALA A 99 19.09 23.37 -1.09
C ALA A 99 17.95 23.11 -2.09
N ALA A 100 18.31 22.86 -3.35
CA ALA A 100 17.32 22.46 -4.35
C ALA A 100 16.72 21.10 -3.99
N ALA A 101 15.43 20.89 -4.33
CA ALA A 101 14.80 19.60 -4.14
C ALA A 101 15.33 18.55 -5.14
N LYS A 102 15.58 18.97 -6.39
CA LYS A 102 16.09 18.14 -7.49
C LYS A 102 17.42 18.67 -7.98
N ALA A 103 18.35 17.75 -8.25
CA ALA A 103 19.66 18.10 -8.78
C ALA A 103 19.53 18.56 -10.24
N ALA A 104 20.30 19.55 -10.68
CA ALA A 104 20.25 20.05 -12.05
C ALA A 104 21.57 19.81 -12.80
N ILE A 105 21.46 19.38 -14.05
CA ILE A 105 22.58 19.28 -15.00
C ILE A 105 22.42 20.41 -16.02
N LYS A 106 23.28 21.42 -15.93
CA LYS A 106 23.25 22.57 -16.82
C LYS A 106 24.03 22.31 -18.09
N ILE A 107 23.33 21.81 -19.11
CA ILE A 107 23.85 21.76 -20.48
C ILE A 107 23.26 22.94 -21.26
N ALA A 108 24.11 23.62 -22.04
CA ALA A 108 23.67 24.70 -22.92
C ALA A 108 22.56 24.20 -23.87
N ASN A 109 21.44 24.93 -23.93
CA ASN A 109 20.23 24.60 -24.69
C ASN A 109 19.50 23.31 -24.27
N LEU A 110 19.91 22.65 -23.19
CA LEU A 110 19.20 21.51 -22.59
C LEU A 110 19.49 21.39 -21.09
N PRO A 111 19.00 22.31 -20.23
CA PRO A 111 19.01 22.07 -18.80
C PRO A 111 18.16 20.83 -18.47
N LEU A 112 18.76 19.91 -17.72
CA LEU A 112 18.11 18.71 -17.21
C LEU A 112 17.99 18.81 -15.68
N GLU A 113 17.00 18.15 -15.12
CA GLU A 113 16.85 17.95 -13.69
C GLU A 113 16.72 16.46 -13.37
N ALA A 114 17.08 16.05 -12.15
CA ALA A 114 16.86 14.70 -11.66
C ALA A 114 15.37 14.36 -11.70
N ALA A 115 15.03 13.10 -11.97
CA ALA A 115 13.63 12.70 -12.10
C ALA A 115 12.80 12.86 -10.82
N SER A 116 13.45 12.85 -9.67
CA SER A 116 12.81 12.96 -8.36
C SER A 116 13.71 13.69 -7.36
N ALA A 117 13.11 14.18 -6.28
CA ALA A 117 13.82 14.90 -5.25
C ALA A 117 14.79 14.00 -4.46
N GLY A 118 15.88 14.57 -3.97
CA GLY A 118 16.89 13.88 -3.14
C GLY A 118 18.32 13.98 -3.68
N SER A 119 19.29 13.70 -2.80
CA SER A 119 20.72 13.83 -3.07
C SER A 119 21.27 12.79 -4.05
N TRP A 120 20.52 11.69 -4.28
CA TRP A 120 20.85 10.67 -5.28
C TRP A 120 21.14 11.27 -6.66
N GLY A 121 20.44 12.35 -7.03
CA GLY A 121 20.60 13.04 -8.31
C GLY A 121 21.97 13.71 -8.48
N ASN A 122 22.71 13.95 -7.40
CA ASN A 122 24.01 14.63 -7.43
C ASN A 122 25.10 13.81 -8.15
N GLN A 123 24.88 12.51 -8.32
CA GLN A 123 25.79 11.60 -9.02
C GLN A 123 25.44 11.39 -10.49
N LEU A 124 24.44 12.12 -11.01
CA LEU A 124 24.05 12.05 -12.41
C LEU A 124 25.06 12.75 -13.31
N ARG A 125 25.35 12.11 -14.45
CA ARG A 125 26.07 12.69 -15.57
C ARG A 125 25.31 12.47 -16.86
N ALA A 126 25.38 13.43 -17.77
CA ALA A 126 24.75 13.36 -19.08
C ALA A 126 25.78 13.61 -20.19
N ARG A 127 25.67 12.85 -21.28
CA ARG A 127 26.47 12.99 -22.48
C ARG A 127 25.54 13.17 -23.68
N ILE A 128 25.93 14.09 -24.55
CA ILE A 128 25.27 14.32 -25.84
C ILE A 128 26.19 13.89 -26.96
N ASP A 129 25.60 13.19 -27.91
CA ASP A 129 26.25 12.73 -29.14
C ASP A 129 25.38 13.11 -30.34
N THR A 130 25.99 13.43 -31.47
CA THR A 130 25.35 13.79 -32.73
C THR A 130 25.40 12.68 -33.77
N ASN A 131 25.79 11.45 -33.39
CA ASN A 131 25.72 10.28 -34.25
C ASN A 131 24.27 9.80 -34.44
N VAL A 132 23.55 10.43 -35.38
CA VAL A 132 22.11 10.29 -35.58
C VAL A 132 21.77 9.66 -36.94
N SER A 133 20.62 9.01 -37.03
CA SER A 133 20.17 8.34 -38.25
C SER A 133 19.46 9.30 -39.21
N ALA A 134 19.96 9.39 -40.45
CA ALA A 134 19.35 10.19 -41.52
C ALA A 134 17.93 9.70 -41.89
N ASP A 135 17.67 8.39 -41.83
CA ASP A 135 16.35 7.82 -42.13
C ASP A 135 15.28 8.27 -41.13
N ILE A 136 15.66 8.39 -39.85
CA ILE A 136 14.75 8.85 -38.80
C ILE A 136 14.48 10.34 -38.96
N ALA A 137 15.48 11.14 -39.33
CA ALA A 137 15.32 12.55 -39.62
C ALA A 137 14.28 12.78 -40.73
N ALA A 138 14.42 12.04 -41.84
CA ALA A 138 13.51 12.12 -42.98
C ALA A 138 12.06 11.73 -42.63
N ARG A 139 11.87 10.67 -41.82
CA ARG A 139 10.53 10.21 -41.39
C ARG A 139 9.74 11.26 -40.60
N TYR A 140 10.42 12.16 -39.91
CA TYR A 140 9.78 13.21 -39.09
C TYR A 140 9.88 14.61 -39.73
N GLY A 141 10.35 14.72 -40.97
CA GLY A 141 10.52 16.02 -41.64
C GLY A 141 11.58 16.91 -40.99
N LEU A 142 12.57 16.30 -40.34
CA LEU A 142 13.67 16.99 -39.64
C LEU A 142 14.98 16.84 -40.41
N ALA A 143 15.92 17.77 -40.20
CA ALA A 143 17.29 17.60 -40.66
C ALA A 143 18.11 16.78 -39.65
N THR A 144 19.18 16.14 -40.08
CA THR A 144 20.12 15.46 -39.15
C THR A 144 20.75 16.43 -38.16
N THR A 145 20.88 17.71 -38.53
CA THR A 145 21.32 18.79 -37.65
C THR A 145 20.33 19.15 -36.54
N ASP A 146 19.09 18.66 -36.61
CA ASP A 146 18.04 18.87 -35.61
C ASP A 146 17.93 17.72 -34.60
N LEU A 147 18.77 16.68 -34.77
CA LEU A 147 18.75 15.48 -33.96
C LEU A 147 20.00 15.37 -33.09
N PHE A 148 19.84 14.79 -31.91
CA PHE A 148 20.92 14.42 -31.02
C PHE A 148 20.56 13.17 -30.22
N ASN A 149 21.56 12.51 -29.65
CA ASN A 149 21.41 11.42 -28.69
C ASN A 149 21.72 11.95 -27.29
N LEU A 150 20.99 11.46 -26.30
CA LEU A 150 21.23 11.76 -24.90
C LEU A 150 21.48 10.46 -24.14
N ILE A 151 22.61 10.39 -23.45
CA ILE A 151 22.95 9.30 -22.55
C ILE A 151 23.02 9.88 -21.14
N VAL A 152 22.21 9.36 -20.23
CA VAL A 152 22.22 9.75 -18.81
C VAL A 152 22.69 8.57 -17.99
N ARG A 153 23.64 8.80 -17.09
CA ARG A 153 24.18 7.77 -16.20
C ARG A 153 24.20 8.25 -14.76
N ASP A 154 23.75 7.38 -13.86
CA ASP A 154 23.99 7.51 -12.44
C ASP A 154 25.30 6.83 -12.07
N MET A 155 26.27 7.60 -11.58
CA MET A 155 27.58 7.09 -11.19
C MET A 155 27.55 6.28 -9.89
N GLY A 156 26.52 6.46 -9.05
CA GLY A 156 26.34 5.72 -7.80
C GLY A 156 25.83 4.30 -8.02
N SER A 157 24.71 4.17 -8.74
CA SER A 157 24.14 2.85 -9.06
C SER A 157 24.77 2.18 -10.27
N GLY A 158 25.45 2.94 -11.14
CA GLY A 158 25.95 2.48 -12.42
C GLY A 158 24.88 2.37 -13.51
N ARG A 159 23.61 2.72 -13.22
CA ARG A 159 22.49 2.65 -14.16
C ARG A 159 22.66 3.69 -15.27
N GLN A 160 22.40 3.28 -16.52
CA GLN A 160 22.50 4.14 -17.70
C GLN A 160 21.22 4.04 -18.53
N GLU A 161 20.75 5.20 -19.01
CA GLU A 161 19.64 5.34 -19.94
C GLU A 161 20.16 6.01 -21.23
N SER A 162 19.79 5.48 -22.39
CA SER A 162 20.24 6.01 -23.68
C SER A 162 19.04 6.28 -24.58
N PHE A 163 18.93 7.52 -25.04
CA PHE A 163 17.84 7.99 -25.89
C PHE A 163 18.43 8.48 -27.21
N SER A 164 18.07 7.79 -28.29
CA SER A 164 18.61 8.12 -29.62
C SER A 164 17.65 8.98 -30.44
N ASN A 165 18.18 9.85 -31.29
CA ASN A 165 17.42 10.67 -32.24
C ASN A 165 16.32 11.52 -31.56
N LEU A 166 16.71 12.25 -30.52
CA LEU A 166 15.91 13.26 -29.84
C LEU A 166 15.99 14.59 -30.60
N THR A 167 14.99 15.45 -30.39
CA THR A 167 14.97 16.79 -30.96
C THR A 167 14.39 17.81 -29.99
N VAL A 168 14.72 19.08 -30.19
CA VAL A 168 14.10 20.23 -29.49
C VAL A 168 12.95 20.85 -30.28
N LYS A 169 12.76 20.44 -31.55
CA LYS A 169 11.66 20.87 -32.40
C LYS A 169 10.39 20.07 -32.12
N GLU A 170 9.26 20.56 -32.62
CA GLU A 170 7.99 19.84 -32.51
C GLU A 170 8.03 18.51 -33.28
N SER A 171 7.97 17.41 -32.53
CA SER A 171 8.00 16.04 -33.05
C SER A 171 7.57 15.06 -31.95
N PRO A 172 7.11 13.84 -32.28
CA PRO A 172 6.97 12.77 -31.29
C PRO A 172 8.27 12.44 -30.53
N ARG A 173 9.44 12.77 -31.10
CA ARG A 173 10.76 12.57 -30.47
C ARG A 173 11.27 13.79 -29.70
N ARG A 174 10.39 14.75 -29.38
CA ARG A 174 10.75 15.94 -28.59
C ARG A 174 11.26 15.52 -27.21
N VAL A 175 12.39 16.09 -26.80
CA VAL A 175 13.17 15.64 -25.63
C VAL A 175 12.37 15.64 -24.32
N ASP A 176 11.55 16.64 -24.07
CA ASP A 176 10.67 16.72 -22.88
C ASP A 176 9.65 15.57 -22.84
N ARG A 177 9.01 15.25 -23.97
CA ARG A 177 8.02 14.17 -24.07
C ARG A 177 8.68 12.81 -23.90
N VAL A 178 9.82 12.58 -24.55
CA VAL A 178 10.54 11.31 -24.49
C VAL A 178 11.10 11.08 -23.09
N LEU A 179 11.69 12.10 -22.46
CA LEU A 179 12.21 11.98 -21.09
C LEU A 179 11.08 11.80 -20.07
N LYS A 180 9.96 12.51 -20.21
CA LYS A 180 8.80 12.33 -19.33
C LYS A 180 8.21 10.92 -19.43
N ALA A 181 8.15 10.35 -20.64
CA ALA A 181 7.56 9.03 -20.86
C ALA A 181 8.51 7.86 -20.58
N GLY A 182 9.82 8.04 -20.77
CA GLY A 182 10.76 6.92 -20.84
C GLY A 182 11.98 7.00 -19.92
N SER A 183 12.26 8.13 -19.28
CA SER A 183 13.39 8.25 -18.36
C SER A 183 12.97 7.99 -16.91
N SER A 184 13.83 7.36 -16.14
CA SER A 184 13.71 7.29 -14.68
C SER A 184 14.81 8.06 -13.96
N LEU A 185 15.85 8.50 -14.69
CA LEU A 185 16.98 9.23 -14.12
C LEU A 185 16.84 10.76 -14.26
N ALA A 186 16.35 11.25 -15.39
CA ALA A 186 16.32 12.68 -15.67
C ALA A 186 14.99 13.15 -16.30
N ARG A 187 14.73 14.44 -16.17
CA ARG A 187 13.65 15.17 -16.84
C ARG A 187 14.25 16.39 -17.52
N ALA A 188 13.56 16.90 -18.55
CA ALA A 188 13.82 18.25 -19.01
C ALA A 188 13.50 19.22 -17.86
N ALA A 189 14.43 20.12 -17.54
CA ALA A 189 14.23 21.08 -16.45
C ALA A 189 13.05 22.01 -16.77
N ALA A 190 12.33 22.45 -15.74
CA ALA A 190 11.23 23.41 -15.91
C ALA A 190 11.67 24.75 -16.55
N SER A 191 12.97 25.08 -16.48
CA SER A 191 13.56 26.26 -17.12
C SER A 191 13.80 26.10 -18.63
N LEU A 192 13.64 24.90 -19.19
CA LEU A 192 13.83 24.66 -20.61
C LEU A 192 12.69 25.32 -21.41
N VAL A 193 13.04 26.23 -22.32
CA VAL A 193 12.09 26.84 -23.26
C VAL A 193 12.07 26.04 -24.56
N LEU A 194 10.91 25.44 -24.88
CA LEU A 194 10.67 24.70 -26.12
C LEU A 194 9.49 25.32 -26.89
N PRO A 195 9.47 25.23 -28.24
CA PRO A 195 10.49 24.63 -29.12
C PRO A 195 11.69 25.56 -29.34
N ALA A 196 12.90 25.01 -29.25
CA ALA A 196 14.14 25.75 -29.49
C ALA A 196 14.64 25.54 -30.94
N THR A 197 15.42 26.50 -31.45
CA THR A 197 16.04 26.40 -32.79
C THR A 197 17.46 25.84 -32.76
N VAL A 198 18.10 25.81 -31.58
CA VAL A 198 19.48 25.38 -31.41
C VAL A 198 19.51 24.10 -30.58
N ILE A 199 20.12 23.05 -31.12
CA ILE A 199 20.36 21.80 -30.38
C ILE A 199 21.56 21.97 -29.42
N PRO A 200 21.64 21.14 -28.37
CA PRO A 200 22.81 21.07 -27.51
C PRO A 200 24.07 20.65 -28.27
N ALA A 201 25.23 21.19 -27.88
CA ALA A 201 26.51 20.79 -28.44
C ALA A 201 26.88 19.35 -28.04
N ALA A 202 27.48 18.60 -28.97
CA ALA A 202 28.05 17.29 -28.68
C ALA A 202 29.21 17.41 -27.69
N HIS A 203 29.32 16.43 -26.79
CA HIS A 203 30.48 16.34 -25.91
C HIS A 203 31.69 15.79 -26.68
N LEU A 204 32.89 16.14 -26.23
CA LEU A 204 34.13 15.66 -26.83
C LEU A 204 34.44 14.23 -26.38
N ASP A 205 35.32 13.58 -27.13
CA ASP A 205 35.84 12.28 -26.74
C ASP A 205 36.81 12.39 -25.56
N PRO A 206 36.85 11.35 -24.69
CA PRO A 206 37.72 11.34 -23.53
C PRO A 206 39.19 11.27 -23.94
N ASP A 207 40.07 11.74 -23.06
CA ASP A 207 41.51 11.53 -23.23
C ASP A 207 41.89 10.04 -23.21
N SER A 208 43.03 9.72 -23.83
CA SER A 208 43.55 8.34 -23.82
C SER A 208 43.68 7.81 -22.39
N GLY A 209 43.10 6.62 -22.15
CA GLY A 209 43.06 6.00 -20.82
C GLY A 209 41.97 6.50 -19.86
N LYS A 210 41.08 7.39 -20.32
CA LYS A 210 39.89 7.86 -19.57
C LYS A 210 38.61 7.35 -20.22
N THR A 211 37.57 7.16 -19.42
CA THR A 211 36.22 6.87 -19.90
C THR A 211 35.46 8.16 -20.20
N VAL A 212 34.36 8.05 -20.95
CA VAL A 212 33.47 9.19 -21.27
C VAL A 212 32.84 9.86 -20.03
N TRP A 213 32.95 9.23 -18.86
CA TRP A 213 32.36 9.69 -17.60
C TRP A 213 33.36 10.35 -16.65
N ASP A 214 34.67 10.25 -16.94
CA ASP A 214 35.73 10.70 -16.04
C ASP A 214 36.09 12.19 -16.20
N GLN A 215 35.59 12.85 -17.25
CA GLN A 215 35.98 14.23 -17.59
C GLN A 215 34.76 15.07 -18.00
N ASP A 216 34.79 16.35 -17.62
CA ASP A 216 33.67 17.27 -17.91
C ASP A 216 33.55 17.63 -19.39
N LYS A 217 34.63 17.49 -20.16
CA LYS A 217 34.59 17.65 -21.62
C LYS A 217 33.81 16.52 -22.32
N SER A 218 33.75 15.34 -21.70
CA SER A 218 33.17 14.12 -22.28
C SER A 218 31.78 13.79 -21.72
N SER A 219 31.41 14.34 -20.57
CA SER A 219 30.05 14.32 -20.02
C SER A 219 29.87 15.48 -19.05
N THR A 220 28.68 16.05 -18.92
CA THR A 220 28.37 17.09 -17.93
C THR A 220 27.77 16.45 -16.68
N GLY A 221 28.34 16.73 -15.51
CA GLY A 221 27.78 16.32 -14.20
C GLY A 221 27.01 17.44 -13.50
N VAL A 222 26.44 17.12 -12.33
CA VAL A 222 25.82 18.12 -11.45
C VAL A 222 26.91 18.96 -10.77
N ALA A 223 26.84 20.28 -10.93
CA ALA A 223 27.74 21.22 -10.26
C ALA A 223 27.36 21.40 -8.78
N ALA A 224 28.32 21.79 -7.94
CA ALA A 224 28.10 21.96 -6.49
C ALA A 224 26.94 22.91 -6.14
N ALA A 225 26.74 23.98 -6.93
CA ALA A 225 25.64 24.93 -6.75
C ALA A 225 24.26 24.40 -7.17
N ASP A 226 24.23 23.28 -7.89
CA ASP A 226 23.03 22.67 -8.47
C ASP A 226 22.70 21.32 -7.83
N GLN A 227 23.34 21.01 -6.70
CA GLN A 227 23.10 19.79 -5.94
C GLN A 227 21.76 19.85 -5.19
N ALA A 228 21.09 18.70 -5.14
CA ALA A 228 19.92 18.49 -4.31
C ALA A 228 20.30 18.01 -2.91
N ALA A 229 19.39 18.30 -1.98
CA ALA A 229 19.41 17.74 -0.63
C ALA A 229 18.32 16.67 -0.46
N ASP A 230 18.61 15.72 0.42
CA ASP A 230 17.61 14.77 0.89
C ASP A 230 16.52 15.44 1.71
N SER A 231 15.40 14.73 1.86
CA SER A 231 14.28 15.20 2.67
C SER A 231 14.72 15.40 4.11
N ALA A 232 14.31 16.53 4.69
CA ALA A 232 14.37 16.72 6.14
C ALA A 232 13.51 15.67 6.86
N ALA A 233 13.71 15.59 8.18
CA ALA A 233 12.87 14.78 9.06
C ALA A 233 11.40 15.20 8.91
N LEU A 234 10.54 14.21 8.75
CA LEU A 234 9.12 14.42 8.55
C LEU A 234 8.46 14.88 9.85
N ASP A 235 7.54 15.84 9.74
CA ASP A 235 6.66 16.27 10.82
C ASP A 235 5.22 15.86 10.52
N ASP A 236 4.33 16.10 11.48
CA ASP A 236 2.91 15.75 11.35
C ASP A 236 2.27 16.40 10.11
N ALA A 237 2.67 17.62 9.76
CA ALA A 237 2.15 18.31 8.58
C ALA A 237 2.49 17.57 7.27
N ALA A 238 3.72 17.04 7.14
CA ALA A 238 4.13 16.26 5.97
C ALA A 238 3.33 14.95 5.84
N TYR A 239 2.96 14.31 6.95
CA TYR A 239 2.13 13.11 6.94
C TYR A 239 0.65 13.43 6.67
N LEU A 240 0.09 14.43 7.34
CA LEU A 240 -1.33 14.78 7.21
C LEU A 240 -1.64 15.31 5.79
N GLY A 241 -0.75 16.11 5.22
CA GLY A 241 -0.90 16.66 3.88
C GLY A 241 -2.20 17.46 3.69
N ASP A 242 -2.65 17.53 2.45
CA ASP A 242 -3.86 18.23 2.04
C ASP A 242 -4.81 17.25 1.29
N PRO A 243 -6.07 17.09 1.75
CA PRO A 243 -7.07 16.25 1.12
C PRO A 243 -7.40 16.58 -0.34
N ASP A 244 -7.36 17.86 -0.72
CA ASP A 244 -7.74 18.37 -2.04
C ASP A 244 -6.56 18.30 -3.01
N ALA A 245 -5.36 18.64 -2.51
CA ALA A 245 -4.12 18.46 -3.26
C ALA A 245 -3.69 16.98 -3.38
N LYS A 246 -4.31 16.08 -2.59
CA LYS A 246 -3.99 14.65 -2.50
C LYS A 246 -2.51 14.41 -2.17
N THR A 247 -2.05 15.07 -1.11
CA THR A 247 -0.68 14.94 -0.55
C THR A 247 -0.72 14.24 0.81
N GLY A 248 0.43 13.87 1.37
CA GLY A 248 0.51 13.12 2.63
C GLY A 248 -0.23 11.77 2.57
N ILE A 249 -0.99 11.45 3.61
CA ILE A 249 -1.88 10.27 3.67
C ILE A 249 -2.93 10.25 2.54
N TYR A 250 -3.37 11.43 2.09
CA TYR A 250 -4.39 11.55 1.06
C TYR A 250 -3.87 11.30 -0.36
N ALA A 251 -2.56 11.15 -0.56
CA ALA A 251 -2.01 10.66 -1.81
C ALA A 251 -2.59 9.29 -2.19
N LEU A 252 -2.95 8.46 -1.21
CA LEU A 252 -3.62 7.17 -1.42
C LEU A 252 -5.01 7.28 -2.05
N LYS A 253 -5.64 8.47 -2.09
CA LYS A 253 -6.87 8.71 -2.87
C LYS A 253 -6.64 8.57 -4.37
N LYS A 254 -5.39 8.66 -4.84
CA LYS A 254 -5.01 8.44 -6.25
C LYS A 254 -4.99 6.94 -6.60
N THR A 255 -4.85 6.04 -5.61
CA THR A 255 -4.97 4.58 -5.81
C THR A 255 -6.43 4.17 -5.91
N ASP A 256 -6.70 3.14 -6.71
CA ASP A 256 -8.02 2.50 -6.76
C ASP A 256 -8.39 1.81 -5.43
N LEU A 257 -7.54 0.88 -4.96
CA LEU A 257 -7.79 0.06 -3.77
C LEU A 257 -6.52 -0.14 -2.94
N PHE A 258 -6.66 -0.08 -1.62
CA PHE A 258 -5.71 -0.64 -0.65
C PHE A 258 -6.49 -1.20 0.55
N ASN A 259 -5.96 -2.24 1.18
CA ASN A 259 -6.64 -2.97 2.26
C ASN A 259 -5.98 -2.78 3.62
N LEU A 260 -4.66 -2.64 3.63
CA LEU A 260 -3.85 -2.49 4.83
C LEU A 260 -3.06 -1.19 4.74
N LEU A 261 -2.90 -0.48 5.84
CA LEU A 261 -2.10 0.75 5.93
C LEU A 261 -1.01 0.60 7.00
N CYS A 262 0.23 0.81 6.59
CA CYS A 262 1.43 0.78 7.42
C CYS A 262 2.10 2.16 7.39
N ILE A 263 2.34 2.73 8.57
CA ILE A 263 3.04 4.01 8.72
C ILE A 263 4.21 3.80 9.69
N PRO A 264 5.36 3.30 9.18
CA PRO A 264 6.56 3.17 9.98
C PRO A 264 7.07 4.55 10.41
N PRO A 265 7.79 4.64 11.54
CA PRO A 265 8.33 5.90 12.04
C PRO A 265 9.36 6.47 11.07
N ASP A 266 9.49 7.80 11.02
CA ASP A 266 10.47 8.48 10.15
C ASP A 266 11.93 8.19 10.54
N VAL A 267 12.16 7.88 11.82
CA VAL A 267 13.46 7.50 12.36
C VAL A 267 13.34 6.17 13.10
N ARG A 268 14.38 5.34 13.02
CA ARG A 268 14.36 3.95 13.51
C ARG A 268 13.98 3.81 14.98
N GLU A 269 14.55 4.66 15.83
CA GLU A 269 14.31 4.67 17.29
C GLU A 269 13.06 5.47 17.68
N GLY A 270 12.41 6.13 16.70
CA GLY A 270 11.28 7.01 16.94
C GLY A 270 9.93 6.30 16.89
N ASN A 271 8.89 7.11 17.00
CA ASN A 271 7.49 6.70 16.93
C ASN A 271 6.78 7.49 15.85
N THR A 272 5.79 6.87 15.21
CA THR A 272 4.82 7.60 14.41
C THR A 272 3.92 8.42 15.33
N SER A 273 3.69 9.69 14.99
CA SER A 273 2.89 10.59 15.82
C SER A 273 1.47 10.08 16.03
N VAL A 274 0.94 10.34 17.22
CA VAL A 274 -0.44 10.01 17.58
C VAL A 274 -1.44 10.70 16.65
N LEU A 275 -1.19 11.95 16.26
CA LEU A 275 -2.07 12.69 15.34
C LEU A 275 -2.11 12.03 13.94
N VAL A 276 -0.97 11.52 13.48
CA VAL A 276 -0.87 10.81 12.21
C VAL A 276 -1.68 9.51 12.26
N TYR A 277 -1.57 8.72 13.34
CA TYR A 277 -2.39 7.51 13.49
C TYR A 277 -3.88 7.80 13.62
N GLN A 278 -4.29 8.84 14.33
CA GLN A 278 -5.70 9.23 14.46
C GLN A 278 -6.30 9.62 13.10
N SER A 279 -5.57 10.41 12.32
CA SER A 279 -6.02 10.80 10.97
C SER A 279 -6.02 9.61 10.00
N ALA A 280 -4.98 8.76 10.05
CA ALA A 280 -4.92 7.53 9.27
C ALA A 280 -6.06 6.56 9.62
N MET A 281 -6.44 6.44 10.88
CA MET A 281 -7.55 5.61 11.34
C MET A 281 -8.88 6.08 10.76
N ALA A 282 -9.15 7.39 10.79
CA ALA A 282 -10.33 7.97 10.16
C ALA A 282 -10.33 7.74 8.63
N PHE A 283 -9.19 7.96 7.97
CA PHE A 283 -9.04 7.71 6.54
C PHE A 283 -9.23 6.23 6.16
N CYS A 284 -8.80 5.29 7.01
CA CYS A 284 -9.02 3.87 6.84
C CYS A 284 -10.51 3.48 6.91
N VAL A 285 -11.35 4.21 7.66
CA VAL A 285 -12.80 4.01 7.63
C VAL A 285 -13.36 4.37 6.26
N ASP A 286 -13.02 5.56 5.74
CA ASP A 286 -13.50 6.04 4.44
C ASP A 286 -13.07 5.14 3.28
N ARG A 287 -11.86 4.56 3.38
CA ARG A 287 -11.28 3.70 2.34
C ARG A 287 -11.52 2.22 2.55
N ARG A 288 -12.31 1.83 3.56
CA ARG A 288 -12.57 0.43 3.93
C ARG A 288 -11.29 -0.41 4.10
N ALA A 289 -10.29 0.19 4.74
CA ALA A 289 -8.98 -0.40 5.01
C ALA A 289 -8.74 -0.60 6.53
N LEU A 290 -7.72 -1.38 6.87
CA LEU A 290 -7.26 -1.61 8.24
C LEU A 290 -5.88 -0.98 8.47
N LEU A 291 -5.77 -0.14 9.49
CA LEU A 291 -4.52 0.45 9.97
C LEU A 291 -3.77 -0.54 10.88
N LEU A 292 -2.50 -0.79 10.59
CA LEU A 292 -1.60 -1.52 11.46
C LEU A 292 -0.79 -0.51 12.29
N VAL A 293 -0.98 -0.56 13.60
CA VAL A 293 -0.34 0.35 14.55
C VAL A 293 0.81 -0.37 15.21
N ASP A 294 1.97 0.26 15.21
CA ASP A 294 3.16 -0.25 15.87
C ASP A 294 3.22 0.23 17.32
N ALA A 295 3.69 -0.63 18.22
CA ALA A 295 3.92 -0.23 19.60
C ALA A 295 5.01 0.87 19.69
N PRO A 296 4.80 1.89 20.55
CA PRO A 296 5.83 2.87 20.88
C PRO A 296 7.13 2.22 21.36
N ALA A 297 8.28 2.80 21.01
CA ALA A 297 9.61 2.30 21.35
C ALA A 297 9.85 2.18 22.86
N GLU A 298 9.17 3.01 23.65
CA GLU A 298 9.28 3.09 25.10
C GLU A 298 8.57 1.93 25.82
N TRP A 299 7.71 1.19 25.10
CA TRP A 299 7.00 0.05 25.67
C TRP A 299 7.97 -1.14 25.78
N SER A 300 8.52 -1.34 26.97
CA SER A 300 9.52 -2.37 27.26
C SER A 300 8.97 -3.60 28.01
N SER A 301 7.75 -3.52 28.53
CA SER A 301 7.10 -4.59 29.30
C SER A 301 5.57 -4.45 29.27
N ALA A 302 4.85 -5.51 29.61
CA ALA A 302 3.39 -5.42 29.80
C ALA A 302 2.99 -4.43 30.91
N GLY A 303 3.84 -4.30 31.94
CA GLY A 303 3.68 -3.31 33.00
C GLY A 303 3.70 -1.87 32.46
N ALA A 304 4.60 -1.55 31.53
CA ALA A 304 4.69 -0.22 30.93
C ALA A 304 3.40 0.21 30.21
N ILE A 305 2.62 -0.76 29.72
CA ILE A 305 1.35 -0.52 29.02
C ILE A 305 0.19 -0.41 30.01
N THR A 306 0.18 -1.26 31.04
CA THR A 306 -0.96 -1.43 31.95
C THR A 306 -0.94 -0.52 33.17
N GLN A 307 0.23 0.03 33.53
CA GLN A 307 0.37 0.99 34.64
C GLN A 307 -0.51 2.22 34.46
N SER A 308 -0.79 2.89 35.58
CA SER A 308 -1.58 4.13 35.63
C SER A 308 -2.91 4.02 34.91
N ASN A 309 -3.62 2.89 35.10
CA ASN A 309 -4.90 2.60 34.46
C ASN A 309 -4.82 2.63 32.92
N ASN A 310 -3.82 1.94 32.36
CA ASN A 310 -3.57 1.87 30.92
C ASN A 310 -3.31 3.24 30.25
N ALA A 311 -2.74 4.21 30.99
CA ALA A 311 -2.52 5.57 30.51
C ALA A 311 -1.76 5.61 29.18
N ALA A 312 -0.74 4.76 29.03
CA ALA A 312 0.06 4.64 27.81
C ALA A 312 -0.79 4.27 26.58
N LEU A 313 -1.72 3.33 26.73
CA LEU A 313 -2.62 2.92 25.66
C LEU A 313 -3.64 4.03 25.35
N THR A 314 -4.23 4.64 26.39
CA THR A 314 -5.20 5.73 26.21
C THR A 314 -4.56 6.99 25.60
N GLY A 315 -3.26 7.21 25.85
CA GLY A 315 -2.49 8.33 25.30
C GLY A 315 -2.32 8.27 23.78
N LEU A 316 -2.50 7.09 23.16
CA LEU A 316 -2.57 6.98 21.70
C LEU A 316 -3.84 7.62 21.13
N GLY A 317 -4.88 7.84 21.94
CA GLY A 317 -6.14 8.43 21.49
C GLY A 317 -6.84 7.69 20.34
N LEU A 318 -6.50 6.41 20.14
CA LEU A 318 -7.10 5.55 19.11
C LEU A 318 -8.37 4.89 19.67
N ASN A 319 -9.44 5.68 19.74
CA ASN A 319 -10.72 5.29 20.34
C ASN A 319 -11.90 5.63 19.41
N GLY A 320 -13.12 5.44 19.91
CA GLY A 320 -14.35 5.63 19.12
C GLY A 320 -14.57 4.53 18.07
N ASP A 321 -15.61 4.67 17.26
CA ASP A 321 -16.02 3.62 16.31
C ASP A 321 -14.98 3.39 15.20
N ALA A 322 -14.21 4.41 14.85
CA ALA A 322 -13.14 4.31 13.84
C ALA A 322 -12.02 3.33 14.26
N ALA A 323 -11.83 3.11 15.56
CA ALA A 323 -10.84 2.16 16.08
C ALA A 323 -11.17 0.69 15.76
N ARG A 324 -12.37 0.39 15.21
CA ARG A 324 -12.65 -0.91 14.57
C ARG A 324 -11.70 -1.19 13.39
N ASN A 325 -11.23 -0.14 12.71
CA ASN A 325 -10.36 -0.21 11.55
C ASN A 325 -8.87 -0.09 11.91
N ALA A 326 -8.48 -0.35 13.16
CA ALA A 326 -7.09 -0.32 13.58
C ALA A 326 -6.74 -1.52 14.47
N ALA A 327 -5.50 -2.02 14.38
CA ALA A 327 -4.99 -3.11 15.19
C ALA A 327 -3.54 -2.81 15.63
N LEU A 328 -3.28 -2.87 16.94
CA LEU A 328 -1.99 -2.59 17.55
C LEU A 328 -1.19 -3.86 17.76
N TYR A 329 0.09 -3.84 17.41
CA TYR A 329 1.01 -4.98 17.54
C TYR A 329 2.19 -4.63 18.45
N PHE A 330 2.42 -5.47 19.46
CA PHE A 330 3.45 -5.31 20.47
C PHE A 330 4.13 -6.66 20.73
N PRO A 331 5.45 -6.74 20.98
CA PRO A 331 6.45 -5.68 20.92
C PRO A 331 7.00 -5.45 19.51
N ARG A 332 7.96 -4.53 19.43
CA ARG A 332 8.88 -4.42 18.28
C ARG A 332 9.72 -5.69 18.13
N VAL A 333 10.24 -5.91 16.93
CA VAL A 333 11.02 -7.11 16.57
C VAL A 333 12.50 -6.81 16.51
N ILE A 334 13.32 -7.84 16.69
CA ILE A 334 14.78 -7.77 16.55
C ILE A 334 15.15 -8.50 15.26
N GLU A 335 15.85 -7.80 14.38
CA GLU A 335 16.29 -8.30 13.08
C GLU A 335 17.75 -7.95 12.80
N SER A 336 18.35 -8.66 11.85
CA SER A 336 19.70 -8.38 11.36
C SER A 336 19.66 -7.32 10.27
N ASP A 337 20.41 -6.24 10.45
CA ASP A 337 20.49 -5.15 9.48
C ASP A 337 21.58 -5.42 8.44
N PRO A 338 21.23 -5.68 7.16
CA PRO A 338 22.21 -5.95 6.11
C PRO A 338 23.11 -4.73 5.82
N THR A 339 22.65 -3.52 6.11
CA THR A 339 23.45 -2.29 5.89
C THR A 339 24.50 -2.07 6.98
N ARG A 340 24.35 -2.71 8.14
CA ARG A 340 25.29 -2.65 9.27
C ARG A 340 26.00 -3.98 9.49
N GLN A 341 26.40 -4.64 8.41
CA GLN A 341 27.13 -5.92 8.45
C GLN A 341 26.42 -7.02 9.25
N GLY A 342 25.08 -6.98 9.28
CA GLY A 342 24.26 -7.98 9.97
C GLY A 342 24.09 -7.78 11.48
N GLN A 343 24.46 -6.61 12.02
CA GLN A 343 24.18 -6.29 13.43
C GLN A 343 22.69 -6.35 13.74
N LEU A 344 22.36 -6.78 14.97
CA LEU A 344 20.98 -6.84 15.43
C LEU A 344 20.50 -5.47 15.84
N ASP A 345 19.29 -5.12 15.39
CA ASP A 345 18.64 -3.85 15.72
C ASP A 345 17.13 -4.06 15.86
N THR A 346 16.44 -3.06 16.40
CA THR A 346 14.99 -3.10 16.66
C THR A 346 14.21 -2.45 15.52
N PHE A 347 13.18 -3.15 15.04
CA PHE A 347 12.32 -2.72 13.93
C PHE A 347 10.84 -2.79 14.30
N VAL A 348 10.02 -2.01 13.59
CA VAL A 348 8.57 -1.99 13.77
C VAL A 348 7.91 -3.17 13.05
N PRO A 349 6.86 -3.79 13.63
CA PRO A 349 6.28 -5.02 13.09
C PRO A 349 5.27 -4.81 11.95
N CYS A 350 4.80 -3.60 11.64
CA CYS A 350 3.69 -3.38 10.69
C CYS A 350 3.90 -4.06 9.33
N GLY A 351 5.11 -3.98 8.76
CA GLY A 351 5.46 -4.60 7.48
C GLY A 351 5.36 -6.12 7.53
N ILE A 352 5.95 -6.72 8.56
CA ILE A 352 5.90 -8.16 8.82
C ILE A 352 4.46 -8.65 8.98
N VAL A 353 3.69 -7.97 9.84
CA VAL A 353 2.30 -8.33 10.14
C VAL A 353 1.43 -8.22 8.88
N ALA A 354 1.60 -7.17 8.08
CA ALA A 354 0.91 -7.05 6.79
C ALA A 354 1.26 -8.22 5.85
N GLY A 355 2.52 -8.66 5.83
CA GLY A 355 2.96 -9.83 5.06
C GLY A 355 2.32 -11.12 5.56
N VAL A 356 2.26 -11.33 6.87
CA VAL A 356 1.59 -12.48 7.50
C VAL A 356 0.09 -12.48 7.21
N MET A 357 -0.57 -11.31 7.21
CA MET A 357 -1.96 -11.18 6.78
C MET A 357 -2.12 -11.58 5.31
N ALA A 358 -1.28 -11.07 4.41
CA ALA A 358 -1.33 -11.40 2.98
C ALA A 358 -1.13 -12.91 2.72
N ARG A 359 -0.19 -13.52 3.44
CA ARG A 359 0.06 -14.97 3.39
C ARG A 359 -1.15 -15.77 3.87
N THR A 360 -1.73 -15.37 4.99
CA THR A 360 -2.91 -16.03 5.57
C THR A 360 -4.11 -15.94 4.63
N ASP A 361 -4.36 -14.77 4.06
CA ASP A 361 -5.46 -14.55 3.12
C ASP A 361 -5.35 -15.46 1.90
N THR A 362 -4.16 -15.56 1.32
CA THR A 362 -3.90 -16.39 0.13
C THR A 362 -4.10 -17.88 0.42
N GLN A 363 -3.75 -18.33 1.62
CA GLN A 363 -3.80 -19.75 1.99
C GLN A 363 -5.16 -20.18 2.56
N ARG A 364 -5.85 -19.28 3.28
CA ARG A 364 -6.98 -19.63 4.16
C ARG A 364 -8.17 -18.68 4.06
N GLY A 365 -8.06 -17.60 3.27
CA GLY A 365 -9.08 -16.56 3.15
C GLY A 365 -9.01 -15.50 4.26
N VAL A 366 -9.56 -14.32 3.96
CA VAL A 366 -9.52 -13.13 4.84
C VAL A 366 -10.24 -13.31 6.18
N TRP A 367 -11.16 -14.28 6.26
CA TRP A 367 -11.90 -14.64 7.46
C TRP A 367 -11.11 -15.51 8.45
N LYS A 368 -9.92 -16.00 8.08
CA LYS A 368 -9.03 -16.69 9.01
C LYS A 368 -8.22 -15.68 9.82
N ALA A 369 -8.18 -15.86 11.13
CA ALA A 369 -7.31 -15.07 12.00
C ALA A 369 -5.83 -15.21 11.59
N PRO A 370 -5.12 -14.10 11.32
CA PRO A 370 -3.69 -14.07 11.00
C PRO A 370 -2.84 -14.17 12.28
N ALA A 371 -3.18 -15.15 13.12
CA ALA A 371 -2.56 -15.38 14.43
C ALA A 371 -2.57 -16.88 14.76
N GLY A 372 -1.68 -17.28 15.67
CA GLY A 372 -1.47 -18.66 16.08
C GLY A 372 -0.12 -19.20 15.61
N GLN A 373 0.07 -20.52 15.72
CA GLN A 373 1.34 -21.18 15.38
C GLN A 373 1.71 -21.07 13.89
N ASP A 374 0.70 -20.97 13.01
CA ASP A 374 0.90 -20.83 11.55
C ASP A 374 1.29 -19.38 11.14
N ALA A 375 1.20 -18.42 12.08
CA ALA A 375 1.46 -17.00 11.85
C ALA A 375 2.91 -16.62 12.20
N ALA A 376 3.87 -17.43 11.73
CA ALA A 376 5.29 -17.23 11.97
C ALA A 376 5.85 -15.95 11.30
N LEU A 377 6.77 -15.30 12.00
CA LEU A 377 7.44 -14.07 11.59
C LEU A 377 8.78 -14.43 10.92
N ASN A 378 8.84 -14.33 9.59
CA ASN A 378 10.05 -14.63 8.83
C ASN A 378 11.04 -13.45 8.89
N GLY A 379 12.34 -13.76 9.00
CA GLY A 379 13.40 -12.74 9.08
C GLY A 379 13.64 -12.18 10.49
N VAL A 380 12.80 -12.55 11.46
CA VAL A 380 12.90 -12.11 12.85
C VAL A 380 13.79 -13.04 13.66
N GLN A 381 14.77 -12.48 14.37
CA GLN A 381 15.66 -13.22 15.25
C GLN A 381 15.18 -13.26 16.69
N GLY A 382 14.41 -12.26 17.11
CA GLY A 382 13.88 -12.16 18.45
C GLY A 382 12.82 -11.07 18.57
N LEU A 383 12.26 -10.96 19.76
CA LEU A 383 11.31 -9.91 20.11
C LEU A 383 11.98 -8.98 21.12
N ALA A 384 11.71 -7.66 21.02
CA ALA A 384 12.30 -6.69 21.94
C ALA A 384 11.90 -6.96 23.41
N THR A 385 10.70 -7.51 23.62
CA THR A 385 10.20 -7.93 24.92
C THR A 385 9.69 -9.36 24.85
N THR A 386 10.20 -10.24 25.71
CA THR A 386 9.66 -11.60 25.86
C THR A 386 8.49 -11.57 26.84
N LEU A 387 7.32 -12.05 26.40
CA LEU A 387 6.10 -12.05 27.21
C LEU A 387 5.76 -13.44 27.73
N THR A 388 5.47 -13.51 29.03
CA THR A 388 4.87 -14.67 29.69
C THR A 388 3.38 -14.80 29.36
N ASP A 389 2.79 -15.95 29.66
CA ASP A 389 1.34 -16.18 29.46
C ASP A 389 0.50 -15.23 30.31
N ALA A 390 0.93 -14.95 31.55
CA ALA A 390 0.25 -14.03 32.46
C ALA A 390 0.27 -12.60 31.93
N GLU A 391 1.44 -12.12 31.48
CA GLU A 391 1.57 -10.77 30.89
C GLU A 391 0.75 -10.62 29.61
N ASN A 392 0.76 -11.63 28.74
CA ASN A 392 -0.10 -11.65 27.57
C ASN A 392 -1.60 -11.62 27.96
N GLY A 393 -1.96 -12.35 29.01
CA GLY A 393 -3.32 -12.36 29.58
C GLY A 393 -3.77 -10.99 30.13
N MET A 394 -2.84 -10.11 30.51
CA MET A 394 -3.15 -8.74 30.91
C MET A 394 -3.38 -7.82 29.71
N LEU A 395 -2.64 -8.03 28.61
CA LEU A 395 -2.67 -7.16 27.42
C LEU A 395 -3.79 -7.52 26.44
N ASN A 396 -4.12 -8.81 26.30
CA ASN A 396 -5.13 -9.27 25.35
C ASN A 396 -6.52 -8.65 25.61
N PRO A 397 -7.03 -8.56 26.86
CA PRO A 397 -8.28 -7.88 27.19
C PRO A 397 -8.33 -6.40 26.82
N LEU A 398 -7.19 -5.77 26.55
CA LEU A 398 -7.06 -4.37 26.15
C LEU A 398 -7.01 -4.18 24.63
N GLY A 399 -7.08 -5.26 23.84
CA GLY A 399 -6.99 -5.20 22.38
C GLY A 399 -5.56 -5.04 21.84
N VAL A 400 -4.54 -5.31 22.65
CA VAL A 400 -3.13 -5.31 22.24
C VAL A 400 -2.77 -6.69 21.69
N ASN A 401 -2.35 -6.76 20.43
CA ASN A 401 -1.95 -8.02 19.81
C ASN A 401 -0.48 -8.31 20.11
N CYS A 402 -0.25 -9.31 20.96
CA CYS A 402 1.10 -9.69 21.35
C CYS A 402 1.78 -10.55 20.27
N LEU A 403 3.02 -10.22 19.93
CA LEU A 403 3.96 -11.13 19.26
C LEU A 403 4.64 -11.95 20.35
N ARG A 404 4.74 -13.26 20.15
CA ARG A 404 5.32 -14.18 21.13
C ARG A 404 6.27 -15.16 20.47
N SER A 405 7.23 -15.65 21.25
CA SER A 405 8.14 -16.69 20.81
C SER A 405 7.85 -17.97 21.59
N PHE A 406 7.66 -19.08 20.88
CA PHE A 406 7.48 -20.39 21.48
C PHE A 406 8.64 -21.31 21.12
N PRO A 407 9.05 -22.24 22.01
CA PRO A 407 10.00 -23.28 21.66
C PRO A 407 9.56 -24.05 20.41
N LEU A 408 10.50 -24.36 19.51
CA LEU A 408 10.32 -25.10 18.24
C LEU A 408 9.49 -24.39 17.15
N VAL A 409 8.60 -23.45 17.50
CA VAL A 409 7.79 -22.69 16.54
C VAL A 409 8.45 -21.35 16.17
N GLY A 410 9.16 -20.73 17.12
CA GLY A 410 9.78 -19.42 16.93
C GLY A 410 8.81 -18.24 17.16
N PRO A 411 9.14 -17.04 16.66
CA PRO A 411 8.33 -15.83 16.83
C PRO A 411 7.07 -15.88 15.95
N VAL A 412 5.91 -15.65 16.55
CA VAL A 412 4.58 -15.72 15.91
C VAL A 412 3.69 -14.54 16.33
N VAL A 413 2.73 -14.20 15.48
CA VAL A 413 1.60 -13.32 15.86
C VAL A 413 0.65 -14.10 16.78
N TRP A 414 0.46 -13.63 18.02
CA TRP A 414 -0.34 -14.30 19.05
C TRP A 414 -1.52 -13.45 19.55
N GLY A 415 -2.14 -12.69 18.63
CA GLY A 415 -3.34 -11.89 18.89
C GLY A 415 -3.99 -11.44 17.58
N SER A 416 -5.32 -11.31 17.57
CA SER A 416 -6.07 -10.87 16.38
C SER A 416 -7.27 -9.98 16.72
N ARG A 417 -7.11 -9.07 17.69
CA ARG A 417 -8.11 -8.09 18.13
C ARG A 417 -7.90 -6.73 17.47
N THR A 418 -8.99 -6.03 17.21
CA THR A 418 -8.95 -4.61 16.81
C THR A 418 -8.74 -3.74 18.05
N LEU A 419 -8.52 -2.44 17.89
CA LEU A 419 -8.45 -1.50 19.02
C LEU A 419 -9.80 -1.31 19.72
N ARG A 420 -10.90 -1.71 19.07
CA ARG A 420 -12.22 -1.88 19.71
C ARG A 420 -12.45 -3.26 20.31
N GLY A 421 -11.42 -4.11 20.26
CA GLY A 421 -11.47 -5.47 20.76
C GLY A 421 -11.20 -5.62 22.26
N ALA A 422 -11.13 -4.51 23.00
CA ALA A 422 -11.07 -4.56 24.46
C ALA A 422 -12.36 -5.20 25.00
N ASP A 423 -12.22 -6.12 25.96
CA ASP A 423 -13.34 -6.98 26.40
C ASP A 423 -14.51 -6.17 26.98
N LEU A 424 -14.21 -5.02 27.61
CA LEU A 424 -15.20 -4.10 28.19
C LEU A 424 -16.08 -3.40 27.14
N LEU A 425 -15.63 -3.29 25.89
CA LEU A 425 -16.37 -2.59 24.84
C LEU A 425 -17.45 -3.46 24.18
N ALA A 426 -17.35 -4.79 24.32
CA ALA A 426 -18.29 -5.77 23.77
C ALA A 426 -18.67 -5.55 22.28
N ASP A 427 -17.73 -5.06 21.47
CA ASP A 427 -17.97 -4.69 20.08
C ASP A 427 -18.09 -5.93 19.16
N GLU A 428 -19.02 -5.90 18.21
CA GLU A 428 -19.21 -6.98 17.23
C GLU A 428 -17.98 -7.18 16.33
N TYR A 429 -17.23 -6.09 16.09
CA TYR A 429 -15.99 -6.07 15.30
C TYR A 429 -14.73 -6.14 16.16
N LYS A 430 -14.82 -6.84 17.30
CA LYS A 430 -13.69 -7.11 18.19
C LYS A 430 -12.49 -7.78 17.50
N TYR A 431 -12.75 -8.65 16.52
CA TYR A 431 -11.71 -9.47 15.89
C TYR A 431 -11.31 -8.93 14.51
N VAL A 432 -10.00 -8.86 14.25
CA VAL A 432 -9.39 -8.50 12.97
C VAL A 432 -9.99 -9.30 11.79
N PRO A 433 -10.05 -10.65 11.80
CA PRO A 433 -10.63 -11.39 10.67
C PRO A 433 -12.11 -11.07 10.42
N VAL A 434 -12.88 -10.79 11.47
CA VAL A 434 -14.31 -10.44 11.37
C VAL A 434 -14.46 -9.07 10.70
N ARG A 435 -13.68 -8.07 11.14
CA ARG A 435 -13.72 -6.74 10.52
C ARG A 435 -13.19 -6.78 9.09
N ARG A 436 -12.08 -7.47 8.83
CA ARG A 436 -11.52 -7.58 7.47
C ARG A 436 -12.46 -8.29 6.50
N LEU A 437 -13.15 -9.34 6.94
CA LEU A 437 -14.21 -9.98 6.15
C LEU A 437 -15.34 -9.00 5.81
N ALA A 438 -15.80 -8.20 6.80
CA ALA A 438 -16.82 -7.19 6.56
C ALA A 438 -16.38 -6.15 5.52
N LEU A 439 -15.17 -5.59 5.67
CA LEU A 439 -14.60 -4.63 4.73
C LEU A 439 -14.48 -5.20 3.32
N TYR A 440 -14.05 -6.46 3.20
CA TYR A 440 -13.96 -7.17 1.92
C TYR A 440 -15.34 -7.36 1.25
N ILE A 441 -16.37 -7.74 2.01
CA ILE A 441 -17.73 -7.88 1.51
C ILE A 441 -18.28 -6.50 1.09
N GLU A 442 -18.16 -5.49 1.94
CA GLU A 442 -18.62 -4.12 1.67
C GLU A 442 -18.04 -3.57 0.36
N GLU A 443 -16.72 -3.69 0.17
CA GLU A 443 -16.04 -3.18 -1.02
C GLU A 443 -16.36 -4.00 -2.28
N SER A 444 -16.45 -5.33 -2.16
CA SER A 444 -16.82 -6.21 -3.29
C SER A 444 -18.26 -5.94 -3.75
N LEU A 445 -19.19 -5.79 -2.80
CA LEU A 445 -20.58 -5.47 -3.11
C LEU A 445 -20.71 -4.06 -3.68
N PHE A 446 -20.04 -3.07 -3.10
CA PHE A 446 -20.05 -1.70 -3.62
C PHE A 446 -19.64 -1.62 -5.09
N ARG A 447 -18.56 -2.31 -5.49
CA ARG A 447 -18.12 -2.37 -6.89
C ARG A 447 -19.04 -3.22 -7.75
N GLY A 448 -19.48 -4.37 -7.23
CA GLY A 448 -20.34 -5.31 -7.93
C GLY A 448 -21.75 -4.80 -8.22
N THR A 449 -22.23 -3.79 -7.49
CA THR A 449 -23.58 -3.21 -7.65
C THR A 449 -23.59 -1.84 -8.34
N GLN A 450 -22.46 -1.32 -8.83
CA GLN A 450 -22.43 -0.01 -9.51
C GLN A 450 -23.36 0.09 -10.74
N TRP A 451 -23.64 -1.04 -11.40
CA TRP A 451 -24.54 -1.09 -12.54
C TRP A 451 -26.01 -0.82 -12.20
N VAL A 452 -26.40 -0.91 -10.92
CA VAL A 452 -27.78 -0.67 -10.45
C VAL A 452 -28.17 0.80 -10.63
N VAL A 453 -27.18 1.70 -10.67
CA VAL A 453 -27.42 3.13 -10.81
C VAL A 453 -28.02 3.41 -12.19
N PHE A 454 -29.12 4.18 -12.21
CA PHE A 454 -29.93 4.52 -13.40
C PHE A 454 -30.81 3.39 -13.98
N GLU A 455 -30.90 2.24 -13.33
CA GLU A 455 -31.87 1.19 -13.72
C GLU A 455 -33.28 1.51 -13.17
N PRO A 456 -34.37 1.03 -13.82
CA PRO A 456 -35.72 1.18 -13.30
C PRO A 456 -35.90 0.55 -11.91
N ASN A 457 -36.26 1.36 -10.91
CA ASN A 457 -36.41 0.94 -9.53
C ASN A 457 -37.74 0.21 -9.28
N ASP A 458 -37.77 -1.07 -9.64
CA ASP A 458 -38.91 -1.97 -9.45
C ASP A 458 -38.44 -3.43 -9.21
N GLU A 459 -39.36 -4.33 -8.89
CA GLU A 459 -39.11 -5.74 -8.54
C GLU A 459 -38.17 -6.50 -9.50
N PRO A 460 -38.20 -6.29 -10.84
CA PRO A 460 -37.23 -6.93 -11.73
C PRO A 460 -35.77 -6.60 -11.40
N LEU A 461 -35.48 -5.34 -11.05
CA LEU A 461 -34.15 -4.90 -10.64
C LEU A 461 -33.77 -5.53 -9.29
N TRP A 462 -34.69 -5.49 -8.32
CA TRP A 462 -34.47 -6.05 -6.99
C TRP A 462 -34.17 -7.55 -7.04
N SER A 463 -34.89 -8.29 -7.91
CA SER A 463 -34.64 -9.71 -8.15
C SER A 463 -33.24 -9.98 -8.70
N GLN A 464 -32.78 -9.18 -9.68
CA GLN A 464 -31.41 -9.29 -10.20
C GLN A 464 -30.36 -8.98 -9.14
N ILE A 465 -30.58 -7.98 -8.29
CA ILE A 465 -29.69 -7.66 -7.16
C ILE A 465 -29.59 -8.85 -6.21
N ARG A 466 -30.73 -9.41 -5.78
CA ARG A 466 -30.75 -10.57 -4.88
C ARG A 466 -30.03 -11.77 -5.48
N LEU A 467 -30.21 -12.04 -6.77
CA LEU A 467 -29.50 -13.13 -7.47
C LEU A 467 -27.98 -12.90 -7.51
N ASN A 468 -27.52 -11.70 -7.89
CA ASN A 468 -26.09 -11.40 -8.03
C ASN A 468 -25.37 -11.36 -6.68
N VAL A 469 -25.93 -10.65 -5.70
CA VAL A 469 -25.38 -10.57 -4.34
C VAL A 469 -25.47 -11.93 -3.64
N GLY A 470 -26.59 -12.64 -3.80
CA GLY A 470 -26.79 -14.00 -3.27
C GLY A 470 -25.76 -14.99 -3.82
N ALA A 471 -25.47 -14.96 -5.12
CA ALA A 471 -24.44 -15.81 -5.73
C ALA A 471 -23.04 -15.54 -5.15
N PHE A 472 -22.69 -14.28 -4.92
CA PHE A 472 -21.41 -13.91 -4.29
C PHE A 472 -21.30 -14.45 -2.86
N MET A 473 -22.32 -14.19 -2.04
CA MET A 473 -22.36 -14.67 -0.65
C MET A 473 -22.37 -16.21 -0.58
N GLN A 474 -23.06 -16.87 -1.51
CA GLN A 474 -23.05 -18.33 -1.62
C GLN A 474 -21.65 -18.87 -1.93
N ASN A 475 -20.88 -18.20 -2.78
CA ASN A 475 -19.50 -18.60 -3.06
C ASN A 475 -18.62 -18.49 -1.81
N LEU A 476 -18.76 -17.43 -1.02
CA LEU A 476 -18.06 -17.29 0.26
C LEU A 476 -18.47 -18.37 1.27
N PHE A 477 -19.78 -18.68 1.35
CA PHE A 477 -20.26 -19.78 2.19
C PHE A 477 -19.62 -21.13 1.79
N ARG A 478 -19.55 -21.43 0.49
CA ARG A 478 -18.91 -22.66 -0.02
C ARG A 478 -17.41 -22.72 0.26
N GLN A 479 -16.75 -21.58 0.38
CA GLN A 479 -15.34 -21.46 0.79
C GLN A 479 -15.16 -21.55 2.31
N GLY A 480 -16.24 -21.63 3.08
CA GLY A 480 -16.21 -21.71 4.54
C GLY A 480 -15.95 -20.37 5.22
N ALA A 481 -16.36 -19.25 4.61
CA ALA A 481 -16.17 -17.92 5.18
C ALA A 481 -17.11 -17.59 6.36
N PHE A 482 -18.24 -18.28 6.44
CA PHE A 482 -19.30 -18.01 7.40
C PHE A 482 -19.52 -19.17 8.36
N GLN A 483 -20.06 -18.85 9.54
CA GLN A 483 -20.56 -19.83 10.49
C GLN A 483 -21.95 -20.32 10.04
N GLY A 484 -22.23 -21.62 10.22
CA GLY A 484 -23.53 -22.21 9.91
C GLY A 484 -23.40 -23.45 9.04
N LYS A 485 -24.40 -24.35 9.12
CA LYS A 485 -24.44 -25.56 8.29
C LYS A 485 -25.20 -25.34 6.99
N THR A 486 -26.14 -24.41 6.99
CA THR A 486 -26.96 -24.07 5.83
C THR A 486 -26.73 -22.61 5.41
N PRO A 487 -26.94 -22.26 4.13
CA PRO A 487 -26.84 -20.87 3.67
C PRO A 487 -27.71 -19.90 4.47
N ASN A 488 -28.92 -20.32 4.85
CA ASN A 488 -29.87 -19.48 5.60
C ASN A 488 -29.40 -19.14 7.03
N ASP A 489 -28.58 -20.01 7.64
CA ASP A 489 -27.95 -19.72 8.93
C ASP A 489 -26.73 -18.79 8.79
N ALA A 490 -26.12 -18.79 7.60
CA ALA A 490 -24.81 -18.21 7.34
C ALA A 490 -24.87 -16.79 6.77
N TYR A 491 -25.83 -16.51 5.91
CA TYR A 491 -26.05 -15.17 5.35
C TYR A 491 -27.49 -14.98 4.88
N PHE A 492 -27.88 -13.73 4.70
CA PHE A 492 -29.10 -13.38 3.98
C PHE A 492 -28.88 -12.15 3.11
N VAL A 493 -29.65 -12.06 2.03
CA VAL A 493 -29.68 -10.91 1.13
C VAL A 493 -31.13 -10.53 0.93
N LYS A 494 -31.47 -9.30 1.30
CA LYS A 494 -32.82 -8.78 1.18
C LYS A 494 -32.81 -7.46 0.40
N CYS A 495 -33.63 -7.40 -0.64
CA CYS A 495 -33.86 -6.21 -1.44
C CYS A 495 -35.25 -6.38 -2.01
N ASP A 496 -36.26 -5.79 -1.39
CA ASP A 496 -37.68 -5.96 -1.75
C ASP A 496 -38.48 -4.75 -1.24
N LYS A 497 -39.81 -4.80 -1.38
CA LYS A 497 -40.73 -3.77 -0.88
C LYS A 497 -40.69 -3.56 0.65
N GLU A 498 -40.13 -4.50 1.42
CA GLU A 498 -39.97 -4.35 2.86
C GLU A 498 -38.69 -3.60 3.21
N THR A 499 -37.65 -3.67 2.38
CA THR A 499 -36.43 -2.86 2.54
C THR A 499 -36.53 -1.51 1.83
N THR A 500 -37.24 -1.43 0.71
CA THR A 500 -37.37 -0.23 -0.13
C THR A 500 -38.83 0.21 -0.16
N THR A 501 -39.16 1.27 0.58
CA THR A 501 -40.52 1.79 0.69
C THR A 501 -40.93 2.60 -0.54
N GLN A 502 -42.23 2.90 -0.72
CA GLN A 502 -42.67 3.75 -1.82
C GLN A 502 -42.03 5.15 -1.79
N ASN A 503 -41.73 5.69 -0.60
CA ASN A 503 -41.02 6.95 -0.47
C ASN A 503 -39.57 6.83 -0.97
N ASP A 504 -38.88 5.73 -0.67
CA ASP A 504 -37.53 5.46 -1.18
C ASP A 504 -37.54 5.37 -2.71
N ILE A 505 -38.51 4.67 -3.29
CA ILE A 505 -38.69 4.56 -4.75
C ILE A 505 -38.88 5.95 -5.37
N ASN A 506 -39.73 6.79 -4.78
CA ASN A 506 -39.97 8.15 -5.25
C ASN A 506 -38.73 9.05 -5.15
N LEU A 507 -37.82 8.76 -4.20
CA LEU A 507 -36.53 9.43 -4.05
C LEU A 507 -35.39 8.79 -4.87
N GLY A 508 -35.68 7.71 -5.62
CA GLY A 508 -34.68 6.98 -6.40
C GLY A 508 -33.71 6.14 -5.56
N ILE A 509 -34.08 5.80 -4.33
CA ILE A 509 -33.26 5.03 -3.39
C ILE A 509 -33.63 3.53 -3.49
N VAL A 510 -32.60 2.67 -3.52
CA VAL A 510 -32.74 1.20 -3.44
C VAL A 510 -31.99 0.72 -2.20
N ASN A 511 -32.67 0.03 -1.30
CA ASN A 511 -32.08 -0.45 -0.05
C ASN A 511 -31.79 -1.96 -0.15
N ILE A 512 -30.50 -2.31 -0.07
CA ILE A 512 -30.01 -3.68 -0.06
C ILE A 512 -29.51 -3.99 1.35
N VAL A 513 -30.13 -4.96 2.01
CA VAL A 513 -29.74 -5.42 3.35
C VAL A 513 -29.05 -6.76 3.22
N VAL A 514 -27.78 -6.81 3.58
CA VAL A 514 -26.98 -8.03 3.61
C VAL A 514 -26.57 -8.31 5.04
N GLY A 515 -26.84 -9.52 5.52
CA GLY A 515 -26.34 -10.00 6.80
C GLY A 515 -25.50 -11.25 6.61
N PHE A 516 -24.53 -11.46 7.50
CA PHE A 516 -23.68 -12.65 7.51
C PHE A 516 -23.30 -13.04 8.93
N ALA A 517 -23.06 -14.33 9.15
CA ALA A 517 -22.60 -14.88 10.41
C ALA A 517 -21.08 -15.11 10.35
N PRO A 518 -20.26 -14.26 11.01
CA PRO A 518 -18.82 -14.38 10.95
C PRO A 518 -18.28 -15.57 11.77
N LEU A 519 -17.15 -16.13 11.33
CA LEU A 519 -16.37 -17.07 12.13
C LEU A 519 -15.60 -16.33 13.22
N LYS A 520 -15.98 -16.54 14.48
CA LYS A 520 -15.22 -16.01 15.63
C LYS A 520 -14.05 -16.95 15.97
N PRO A 521 -12.80 -16.45 16.10
CA PRO A 521 -11.66 -17.28 16.47
C PRO A 521 -11.82 -17.92 17.85
N ALA A 522 -11.38 -19.18 18.01
CA ALA A 522 -11.26 -19.81 19.31
C ALA A 522 -9.96 -19.34 20.00
N GLU A 523 -10.08 -18.41 20.96
CA GLU A 523 -8.93 -17.90 21.73
C GLU A 523 -8.56 -18.78 22.94
N PHE A 524 -9.51 -19.59 23.43
CA PHE A 524 -9.34 -20.41 24.63
C PHE A 524 -9.77 -21.85 24.37
N VAL A 525 -8.95 -22.80 24.81
CA VAL A 525 -9.27 -24.23 24.83
C VAL A 525 -9.18 -24.71 26.26
N VAL A 526 -10.30 -25.16 26.82
CA VAL A 526 -10.38 -25.68 28.19
C VAL A 526 -10.50 -27.20 28.13
N ILE A 527 -9.48 -27.90 28.63
CA ILE A 527 -9.50 -29.37 28.79
C ILE A 527 -9.95 -29.68 30.22
N GLN A 528 -11.10 -30.31 30.37
CA GLN A 528 -11.61 -30.78 31.66
C GLN A 528 -11.31 -32.28 31.81
N LEU A 529 -10.55 -32.63 32.85
CA LEU A 529 -10.22 -34.01 33.19
C LEU A 529 -11.04 -34.44 34.39
N GLN A 530 -11.86 -35.48 34.24
CA GLN A 530 -12.60 -36.12 35.33
C GLN A 530 -12.12 -37.56 35.48
N GLN A 531 -11.67 -37.92 36.68
CA GLN A 531 -11.39 -39.32 37.02
C GLN A 531 -12.72 -40.06 37.19
N MET A 532 -13.00 -41.02 36.32
CA MET A 532 -14.14 -41.92 36.50
C MET A 532 -13.84 -42.88 37.65
N ALA A 533 -14.55 -42.76 38.78
CA ALA A 533 -14.56 -43.79 39.81
C ALA A 533 -15.35 -45.01 39.27
N GLY A 534 -14.81 -46.21 39.46
CA GLY A 534 -15.17 -47.42 38.72
C GLY A 534 -16.67 -47.71 38.63
N GLN A 535 -17.14 -47.96 37.41
CA GLN A 535 -18.38 -48.70 37.19
C GLN A 535 -18.11 -50.17 37.51
N ILE A 536 -18.58 -50.63 38.66
CA ILE A 536 -18.83 -52.05 38.87
C ILE A 536 -20.06 -52.38 38.03
N GLN A 537 -19.90 -53.21 36.99
CA GLN A 537 -21.02 -53.90 36.37
C GLN A 537 -21.69 -54.75 37.46
N THR A 538 -22.89 -54.34 37.88
CA THR A 538 -23.85 -55.26 38.51
C THR A 538 -24.75 -55.85 37.45
#